data_AF-A0A928IPE5-F1
#
_entry.id   AF-A0A928IPE5-F1
#
_cell.length_a   1.000
_cell.length_b   1.000
_cell.length_c   1.000
_cell.angle_alpha   90.00
_cell.angle_beta   90.00
_cell.angle_gamma   90.00
#
_symmetry.space_group_name_H-M   'P 1'
#
loop_
_entity.id
_entity.type
_entity.pdbx_description
1 polymer ?
#
loop_
_entity_poly.entity_id
_entity_poly.type
_entity_poly.pdbx_seq_one_letter_code
_entity_poly.pdbx_strand_id
1 'polypeptide(L)'
;MDYQKLISDVKDDIDNYSFDDSEYQKIYDRAYNDLKASYYAQSQALKQNYYGEKQRAAGENALSTRNATEQLAARGLAHSGESADLVIGQNVALNNRLSELAQSNTAAEAKLVDDYGKQRAELGKSMAQQVTEASKAEKENLYKRLEHLESLYADDQKLEAERQQWEAEMEAAEEKWQSQLDFDRYAFNTKLDADGQKLKAEMDAEENKWQSQLDADRYFFDSELAAEREQWEAEMEAAEEKWQSQLASDQYMHQASINADKEKWQAQLENDRYKFNTELNIEEKEDRKDRIYSWFSNVFGRLFGIGGGEKGDEADGLAPDVTIQSMANNLISRYDDKTGGLSEYTQDQVYSDFARLIATSDLDSQYATEVLAALRSKGFNKDFDIELASKDYVKEGYTLYNQTFDDYYEGMLSDGTPADDALTAATEAAENAVTEHIDAQNLDRNTRRQVLRMYGIGY
;
A
#
# COMPACT_ATOMS: atom_id res chain seq x y z
N MET A 1 18.12 -50.09 8.31
CA MET A 1 18.79 -51.28 7.71
C MET A 1 18.06 -52.50 8.25
N ASP A 2 17.94 -53.61 7.53
CA ASP A 2 17.15 -54.75 8.05
C ASP A 2 17.95 -55.58 9.07
N TYR A 3 17.98 -55.08 10.31
CA TYR A 3 18.68 -55.73 11.42
C TYR A 3 18.02 -57.06 11.82
N GLN A 4 16.70 -57.22 11.69
CA GLN A 4 16.02 -58.48 12.00
C GLN A 4 16.52 -59.61 11.08
N LYS A 5 16.62 -59.33 9.77
CA LYS A 5 17.20 -60.28 8.82
C LYS A 5 18.66 -60.58 9.13
N LEU A 6 19.49 -59.57 9.38
CA LEU A 6 20.92 -59.78 9.71
C LEU A 6 21.12 -60.60 10.99
N ILE A 7 20.25 -60.43 12.00
CA ILE A 7 20.22 -61.24 13.22
C ILE A 7 19.82 -62.68 12.91
N SER A 8 18.85 -62.90 12.01
CA SER A 8 18.44 -64.24 11.56
C SER A 8 19.57 -64.93 10.80
N ASP A 9 20.17 -64.27 9.81
CA ASP A 9 21.27 -64.80 9.01
C ASP A 9 22.45 -65.23 9.91
N VAL A 10 22.80 -64.44 10.93
CA VAL A 10 23.88 -64.79 11.88
C VAL A 10 23.49 -65.91 12.85
N LYS A 11 22.20 -66.05 13.21
CA LYS A 11 21.72 -67.20 14.00
C LYS A 11 21.78 -68.49 13.18
N ASP A 12 21.37 -68.45 11.92
CA ASP A 12 21.50 -69.57 10.99
C ASP A 12 22.97 -69.95 10.76
N ASP A 13 23.88 -68.97 10.64
CA ASP A 13 25.34 -69.21 10.57
C ASP A 13 25.87 -69.91 11.84
N ILE A 14 25.39 -69.55 13.03
CA ILE A 14 25.80 -70.17 14.32
C ILE A 14 25.30 -71.61 14.44
N ASP A 15 24.03 -71.85 14.10
CA ASP A 15 23.36 -73.14 14.23
C ASP A 15 23.86 -74.15 13.18
N ASN A 16 24.13 -73.70 11.96
CA ASN A 16 24.67 -74.52 10.87
C ASN A 16 26.21 -74.52 10.81
N TYR A 17 26.89 -73.88 11.77
CA TYR A 17 28.33 -73.73 11.76
C TYR A 17 29.07 -75.08 11.66
N SER A 18 29.85 -75.23 10.60
CA SER A 18 30.79 -76.33 10.39
C SER A 18 32.17 -75.76 10.13
N PHE A 19 33.18 -76.22 10.88
CA PHE A 19 34.55 -75.76 10.72
C PHE A 19 35.21 -76.43 9.52
N ASP A 20 35.68 -75.64 8.55
CA ASP A 20 36.50 -76.14 7.45
C ASP A 20 37.92 -76.44 7.94
N ASP A 21 38.19 -77.72 8.21
CA ASP A 21 39.52 -78.18 8.61
C ASP A 21 40.53 -78.25 7.44
N SER A 22 40.14 -77.93 6.20
CA SER A 22 40.96 -78.21 5.00
C SER A 22 42.30 -77.48 4.96
N GLU A 23 42.46 -76.35 5.65
CA GLU A 23 43.76 -75.68 5.79
C GLU A 23 44.62 -76.32 6.89
N TYR A 24 44.02 -76.72 8.01
CA TYR A 24 44.67 -77.47 9.08
C TYR A 24 45.13 -78.86 8.60
N GLN A 25 44.31 -79.54 7.79
CA GLN A 25 44.63 -80.80 7.14
C GLN A 25 45.92 -80.70 6.30
N LYS A 26 46.06 -79.63 5.49
CA LYS A 26 47.27 -79.36 4.67
C LYS A 26 48.51 -79.13 5.53
N ILE A 27 48.37 -78.46 6.68
CA ILE A 27 49.47 -78.22 7.63
C ILE A 27 49.88 -79.54 8.30
N TYR A 28 48.92 -80.35 8.75
CA TYR A 28 49.18 -81.68 9.32
C TYR A 28 49.89 -82.58 8.30
N ASP A 29 49.38 -82.67 7.08
CA ASP A 29 49.96 -83.51 6.03
C ASP A 29 51.40 -83.10 5.70
N ARG A 30 51.71 -81.80 5.68
CA ARG A 30 53.09 -81.30 5.49
C ARG A 30 53.99 -81.75 6.65
N ALA A 31 53.61 -81.43 7.89
CA ALA A 31 54.39 -81.76 9.07
C ALA A 31 54.57 -83.28 9.26
N TYR A 32 53.55 -84.08 8.93
CA TYR A 32 53.62 -85.53 8.94
C TYR A 32 54.57 -86.09 7.88
N ASN A 33 54.54 -85.54 6.66
CA ASN A 33 55.46 -85.95 5.60
C ASN A 33 56.92 -85.56 5.91
N ASP A 34 57.16 -84.39 6.50
CA ASP A 34 58.50 -83.96 6.94
C ASP A 34 59.04 -84.86 8.07
N LEU A 35 58.20 -85.18 9.06
CA LEU A 35 58.52 -86.12 10.14
C LEU A 35 58.85 -87.52 9.59
N LYS A 36 58.04 -88.02 8.65
CA LYS A 36 58.24 -89.31 7.97
C LYS A 36 59.51 -89.35 7.13
N ALA A 37 59.84 -88.26 6.43
CA ALA A 37 61.08 -88.13 5.69
C ALA A 37 62.32 -88.15 6.61
N SER A 38 62.25 -87.42 7.73
CA SER A 38 63.30 -87.42 8.77
C SER A 38 63.53 -88.81 9.36
N TYR A 39 62.46 -89.54 9.70
CA TYR A 39 62.54 -90.92 10.17
C TYR A 39 63.24 -91.85 9.16
N TYR A 40 62.88 -91.79 7.88
CA TYR A 40 63.52 -92.63 6.86
C TYR A 40 65.00 -92.29 6.66
N ALA A 41 65.35 -91.00 6.65
CA ALA A 41 66.75 -90.55 6.55
C ALA A 41 67.59 -91.06 7.73
N GLN A 42 67.07 -90.96 8.95
CA GLN A 42 67.73 -91.48 10.16
C GLN A 42 67.85 -93.02 10.14
N SER A 43 66.81 -93.74 9.71
CA SER A 43 66.84 -95.20 9.57
C SER A 43 67.86 -95.66 8.52
N GLN A 44 67.98 -94.92 7.40
CA GLN A 44 68.98 -95.20 6.37
C GLN A 44 70.40 -94.93 6.88
N ALA A 45 70.61 -93.84 7.62
CA ALA A 45 71.90 -93.52 8.23
C ALA A 45 72.34 -94.57 9.26
N LEU A 46 71.43 -95.05 10.13
CA LEU A 46 71.71 -96.16 11.07
C LEU A 46 72.19 -97.41 10.32
N LYS A 47 71.47 -97.82 9.27
CA LYS A 47 71.85 -98.98 8.45
C LYS A 47 73.22 -98.82 7.78
N GLN A 48 73.49 -97.65 7.20
CA GLN A 48 74.80 -97.35 6.59
C GLN A 48 75.93 -97.42 7.63
N ASN A 49 75.72 -96.83 8.81
CA ASN A 49 76.68 -96.87 9.91
C ASN A 49 76.91 -98.32 10.37
N TYR A 50 75.86 -99.11 10.60
CA TYR A 50 76.00 -100.53 10.98
C TYR A 50 76.79 -101.34 9.94
N TYR A 51 76.52 -101.19 8.64
CA TYR A 51 77.29 -101.87 7.61
C TYR A 51 78.75 -101.40 7.55
N GLY A 52 79.00 -100.10 7.72
CA GLY A 52 80.36 -99.54 7.79
C GLY A 52 81.15 -100.05 9.00
N GLU A 53 80.55 -100.07 10.19
CA GLU A 53 81.17 -100.59 11.40
C GLU A 53 81.38 -102.11 11.36
N LYS A 54 80.45 -102.85 10.75
CA LYS A 54 80.59 -104.29 10.49
C LYS A 54 81.77 -104.58 9.55
N GLN A 55 81.90 -103.84 8.46
CA GLN A 55 83.05 -103.96 7.55
C GLN A 55 84.35 -103.56 8.24
N ARG A 56 84.35 -102.49 9.03
CA ARG A 56 85.51 -102.03 9.80
C ARG A 56 85.95 -103.07 10.82
N ALA A 57 85.02 -103.65 11.60
CA ALA A 57 85.33 -104.71 12.57
C ALA A 57 85.90 -105.97 11.89
N ALA A 58 85.37 -106.37 10.73
CA ALA A 58 85.90 -107.49 9.96
C ALA A 58 87.31 -107.22 9.41
N GLY A 59 87.57 -106.00 8.90
CA GLY A 59 88.89 -105.57 8.42
C GLY A 59 89.92 -105.45 9.55
N GLU A 60 89.54 -104.83 10.67
CA GLU A 60 90.36 -104.75 11.89
C GLU A 60 90.72 -106.16 12.40
N ASN A 61 89.78 -107.11 12.40
CA ASN A 61 90.07 -108.49 12.79
C ASN A 61 91.03 -109.18 11.80
N ALA A 62 90.76 -109.12 10.50
CA ALA A 62 91.62 -109.75 9.49
C ALA A 62 93.07 -109.23 9.53
N LEU A 63 93.26 -107.93 9.78
CA LEU A 63 94.57 -107.32 9.94
C LEU A 63 95.24 -107.74 11.26
N SER A 64 94.48 -107.86 12.36
CA SER A 64 94.95 -108.41 13.63
C SER A 64 95.37 -109.89 13.52
N THR A 65 94.59 -110.72 12.82
CA THR A 65 94.92 -112.13 12.53
C THR A 65 96.17 -112.25 11.69
N ARG A 66 96.30 -111.45 10.64
CA ARG A 66 97.49 -111.43 9.81
C ARG A 66 98.74 -111.04 10.62
N ASN A 67 98.70 -109.94 11.36
CA ASN A 67 99.84 -109.49 12.16
C ASN A 67 100.26 -110.54 13.21
N ALA A 68 99.30 -111.17 13.88
CA ALA A 68 99.59 -112.16 14.92
C ALA A 68 100.06 -113.51 14.34
N THR A 69 99.55 -113.94 13.19
CA THR A 69 100.06 -115.13 12.48
C THR A 69 101.45 -114.90 11.87
N GLU A 70 101.74 -113.71 11.33
CA GLU A 70 103.09 -113.31 10.91
C GLU A 70 104.09 -113.33 12.09
N GLN A 71 103.67 -112.88 13.28
CA GLN A 71 104.49 -112.96 14.51
C GLN A 71 104.75 -114.40 14.98
N LEU A 72 103.74 -115.28 14.93
CA LEU A 72 103.94 -116.71 15.26
C LEU A 72 104.81 -117.42 14.22
N ALA A 73 104.67 -117.07 12.95
CA ALA A 73 105.51 -117.60 11.88
C ALA A 73 106.98 -117.18 12.02
N ALA A 74 107.25 -115.92 12.41
CA ALA A 74 108.59 -115.45 12.74
C ALA A 74 109.24 -116.19 13.93
N ARG A 75 108.44 -116.88 14.76
CA ARG A 75 108.90 -117.74 15.87
C ARG A 75 108.98 -119.23 15.51
N GLY A 76 108.70 -119.61 14.27
CA GLY A 76 108.63 -121.01 13.84
C GLY A 76 107.36 -121.75 14.29
N LEU A 77 106.39 -121.05 14.87
CA LEU A 77 105.15 -121.60 15.44
C LEU A 77 103.95 -121.50 14.48
N ALA A 78 104.19 -121.26 13.18
CA ALA A 78 103.16 -121.04 12.17
C ALA A 78 102.10 -122.16 12.04
N HIS A 79 102.40 -123.37 12.51
CA HIS A 79 101.56 -124.57 12.41
C HIS A 79 101.39 -125.28 13.77
N SER A 80 101.62 -124.57 14.90
CA SER A 80 101.38 -125.11 16.24
C SER A 80 99.89 -125.02 16.61
N GLY A 81 99.46 -125.78 17.62
CA GLY A 81 98.11 -125.63 18.19
C GLY A 81 97.81 -124.20 18.67
N GLU A 82 98.83 -123.52 19.22
CA GLU A 82 98.78 -122.12 19.65
C GLU A 82 98.40 -121.15 18.51
N SER A 83 98.80 -121.45 17.26
CA SER A 83 98.37 -120.67 16.09
C SER A 83 96.89 -120.89 15.72
N ALA A 84 96.37 -122.09 15.95
CA ALA A 84 94.95 -122.38 15.73
C ALA A 84 94.09 -121.75 16.83
N ASP A 85 94.51 -121.84 18.10
CA ASP A 85 93.83 -121.25 19.25
C ASP A 85 93.75 -119.71 19.14
N LEU A 86 94.81 -119.06 18.65
CA LEU A 86 94.83 -117.62 18.33
C LEU A 86 93.75 -117.25 17.29
N VAL A 87 93.68 -117.98 16.18
CA VAL A 87 92.70 -117.74 15.11
C VAL A 87 91.26 -117.99 15.60
N ILE A 88 91.05 -119.02 16.42
CA ILE A 88 89.77 -119.30 17.07
C ILE A 88 89.39 -118.13 18.00
N GLY A 89 90.30 -117.69 18.87
CA GLY A 89 90.06 -116.58 19.80
C GLY A 89 89.70 -115.27 19.12
N GLN A 90 90.37 -114.95 18.01
CA GLN A 90 90.06 -113.76 17.19
C GLN A 90 88.71 -113.88 16.45
N ASN A 91 88.34 -115.07 15.95
CA ASN A 91 87.02 -115.30 15.38
C ASN A 91 85.90 -115.18 16.43
N VAL A 92 86.13 -115.65 17.66
CA VAL A 92 85.21 -115.44 18.79
C VAL A 92 85.09 -113.96 19.14
N ALA A 93 86.20 -113.22 19.21
CA ALA A 93 86.19 -111.78 19.48
C ALA A 93 85.44 -110.99 18.40
N LEU A 94 85.62 -111.33 17.12
CA LEU A 94 84.85 -110.74 16.02
C LEU A 94 83.36 -111.08 16.14
N ASN A 95 82.99 -112.33 16.40
CA ASN A 95 81.58 -112.72 16.57
C ASN A 95 80.90 -111.98 17.72
N ASN A 96 81.59 -111.82 18.86
CA ASN A 96 81.07 -111.03 19.99
C ASN A 96 80.84 -109.58 19.59
N ARG A 97 81.83 -108.92 18.96
CA ARG A 97 81.72 -107.54 18.50
C ARG A 97 80.65 -107.35 17.42
N LEU A 98 80.46 -108.31 16.53
CA LEU A 98 79.38 -108.30 15.53
C LEU A 98 78.00 -108.49 16.17
N SER A 99 77.91 -109.28 17.25
CA SER A 99 76.69 -109.44 18.05
C SER A 99 76.35 -108.14 18.80
N GLU A 100 77.33 -107.51 19.45
CA GLU A 100 77.19 -106.21 20.12
C GLU A 100 76.74 -105.11 19.15
N LEU A 101 77.36 -105.02 17.96
CA LEU A 101 76.94 -104.10 16.90
C LEU A 101 75.51 -104.36 16.42
N ALA A 102 75.11 -105.64 16.28
CA ALA A 102 73.75 -106.00 15.88
C ALA A 102 72.72 -105.65 16.97
N GLN A 103 73.02 -105.91 18.24
CA GLN A 103 72.17 -105.53 19.38
C GLN A 103 72.05 -104.01 19.50
N SER A 104 73.16 -103.29 19.38
CA SER A 104 73.19 -101.81 19.41
C SER A 104 72.37 -101.21 18.27
N ASN A 105 72.54 -101.68 17.02
CA ASN A 105 71.72 -101.21 15.89
C ASN A 105 70.23 -101.54 16.10
N THR A 106 69.90 -102.74 16.59
CA THR A 106 68.51 -103.13 16.87
C THR A 106 67.88 -102.23 17.94
N ALA A 107 68.62 -101.90 19.00
CA ALA A 107 68.17 -100.97 20.04
C ALA A 107 68.01 -99.54 19.52
N ALA A 108 68.92 -99.08 18.64
CA ALA A 108 68.84 -97.77 18.01
C ALA A 108 67.65 -97.67 17.03
N GLU A 109 67.41 -98.70 16.20
CA GLU A 109 66.24 -98.78 15.32
C GLU A 109 64.93 -98.84 16.12
N ALA A 110 64.87 -99.63 17.19
CA ALA A 110 63.70 -99.71 18.06
C ALA A 110 63.39 -98.36 18.74
N LYS A 111 64.43 -97.66 19.22
CA LYS A 111 64.27 -96.32 19.79
C LYS A 111 63.80 -95.31 18.74
N LEU A 112 64.36 -95.34 17.53
CA LEU A 112 63.95 -94.43 16.44
C LEU A 112 62.48 -94.64 16.05
N VAL A 113 61.99 -95.88 16.06
CA VAL A 113 60.57 -96.20 15.82
C VAL A 113 59.67 -95.68 16.95
N ASP A 114 60.07 -95.83 18.21
CA ASP A 114 59.35 -95.32 19.38
C ASP A 114 59.30 -93.78 19.40
N ASP A 115 60.44 -93.11 19.17
CA ASP A 115 60.53 -91.65 19.09
C ASP A 115 59.67 -91.08 17.93
N TYR A 116 59.70 -91.71 16.74
CA TYR A 116 58.81 -91.35 15.62
C TYR A 116 57.32 -91.57 15.96
N GLY A 117 56.99 -92.66 16.66
CA GLY A 117 55.64 -92.94 17.14
C GLY A 117 55.10 -91.86 18.08
N LYS A 118 55.93 -91.43 19.05
CA LYS A 118 55.61 -90.33 19.98
C LYS A 118 55.43 -89.00 19.26
N GLN A 119 56.39 -88.61 18.42
CA GLN A 119 56.33 -87.35 17.68
C GLN A 119 55.08 -87.27 16.78
N ARG A 120 54.69 -88.39 16.14
CA ARG A 120 53.45 -88.46 15.36
C ARG A 120 52.20 -88.30 16.22
N ALA A 121 52.18 -88.91 17.41
CA ALA A 121 51.06 -88.80 18.34
C ALA A 121 50.93 -87.38 18.94
N GLU A 122 52.05 -86.72 19.22
CA GLU A 122 52.10 -85.32 19.67
C GLU A 122 51.63 -84.35 18.58
N LEU A 123 52.07 -84.56 17.33
CA LEU A 123 51.58 -83.78 16.18
C LEU A 123 50.05 -83.92 16.03
N GLY A 124 49.51 -85.14 16.14
CA GLY A 124 48.06 -85.38 16.08
C GLY A 124 47.29 -84.69 17.21
N LYS A 125 47.82 -84.69 18.45
CA LYS A 125 47.22 -83.97 19.58
C LYS A 125 47.24 -82.45 19.38
N SER A 126 48.37 -81.92 18.93
CA SER A 126 48.54 -80.47 18.70
C SER A 126 47.57 -79.94 17.65
N MET A 127 47.40 -80.68 16.53
CA MET A 127 46.42 -80.31 15.51
C MET A 127 44.97 -80.39 16.03
N ALA A 128 44.61 -81.46 16.76
CA ALA A 128 43.27 -81.58 17.34
C ALA A 128 42.95 -80.43 18.32
N GLN A 129 43.94 -79.98 19.10
CA GLN A 129 43.82 -78.80 19.96
C GLN A 129 43.63 -77.53 19.14
N GLN A 130 44.48 -77.26 18.14
CA GLN A 130 44.37 -76.06 17.30
C GLN A 130 43.02 -75.98 16.54
N VAL A 131 42.54 -77.09 15.99
CA VAL A 131 41.23 -77.18 15.33
C VAL A 131 40.09 -76.86 16.32
N THR A 132 40.17 -77.40 17.54
CA THR A 132 39.17 -77.13 18.60
C THR A 132 39.19 -75.67 19.04
N GLU A 133 40.39 -75.08 19.21
CA GLU A 133 40.57 -73.69 19.63
C GLU A 133 40.12 -72.70 18.54
N ALA A 134 40.48 -72.94 17.27
CA ALA A 134 40.05 -72.14 16.14
C ALA A 134 38.53 -72.19 15.94
N SER A 135 37.95 -73.40 15.92
CA SER A 135 36.49 -73.57 15.84
C SER A 135 35.74 -72.90 16.99
N LYS A 136 36.33 -72.85 18.20
CA LYS A 136 35.74 -72.14 19.33
C LYS A 136 35.83 -70.63 19.17
N ALA A 137 37.00 -70.11 18.76
CA ALA A 137 37.22 -68.67 18.58
C ALA A 137 36.32 -68.08 17.47
N GLU A 138 36.09 -68.83 16.40
CA GLU A 138 35.22 -68.41 15.30
C GLU A 138 33.74 -68.41 15.71
N LYS A 139 33.25 -69.44 16.43
CA LYS A 139 31.94 -69.38 17.09
C LYS A 139 31.81 -68.20 18.06
N GLU A 140 32.84 -67.92 18.85
CA GLU A 140 32.85 -66.77 19.77
C GLU A 140 32.74 -65.43 19.01
N ASN A 141 33.38 -65.30 17.85
CA ASN A 141 33.24 -64.13 16.98
C ASN A 141 31.83 -64.00 16.38
N LEU A 142 31.19 -65.11 15.99
CA LEU A 142 29.79 -65.09 15.55
C LEU A 142 28.85 -64.64 16.69
N TYR A 143 29.04 -65.14 17.91
CA TYR A 143 28.26 -64.67 19.08
C TYR A 143 28.47 -63.18 19.39
N LYS A 144 29.70 -62.67 19.32
CA LYS A 144 29.98 -61.22 19.49
C LYS A 144 29.33 -60.38 18.39
N ARG A 145 29.32 -60.88 17.15
CA ARG A 145 28.63 -60.22 16.02
C ARG A 145 27.12 -60.21 16.25
N LEU A 146 26.56 -61.30 16.76
CA LEU A 146 25.15 -61.37 17.12
C LEU A 146 24.78 -60.37 18.22
N GLU A 147 25.53 -60.35 19.33
CA GLU A 147 25.33 -59.41 20.45
C GLU A 147 25.40 -57.94 19.97
N HIS A 148 26.36 -57.63 19.09
CA HIS A 148 26.46 -56.29 18.50
C HIS A 148 25.26 -55.93 17.61
N LEU A 149 24.76 -56.87 16.79
CA LEU A 149 23.58 -56.65 15.96
C LEU A 149 22.29 -56.50 16.79
N GLU A 150 22.13 -57.29 17.86
CA GLU A 150 21.01 -57.17 18.79
C GLU A 150 21.03 -55.83 19.55
N SER A 151 22.22 -55.32 19.92
CA SER A 151 22.39 -53.96 20.45
C SER A 151 21.98 -52.89 19.44
N LEU A 152 22.46 -52.98 18.19
CA LEU A 152 22.12 -52.01 17.14
C LEU A 152 20.61 -52.00 16.82
N TYR A 153 19.96 -53.16 16.86
CA TYR A 153 18.52 -53.27 16.70
C TYR A 153 17.75 -52.61 17.86
N ALA A 154 18.22 -52.78 19.10
CA ALA A 154 17.62 -52.11 20.26
C ALA A 154 17.78 -50.59 20.19
N ASP A 155 18.94 -50.09 19.74
CA ASP A 155 19.19 -48.66 19.52
C ASP A 155 18.30 -48.09 18.39
N ASP A 156 18.12 -48.81 17.27
CA ASP A 156 17.25 -48.42 16.16
C ASP A 156 15.77 -48.34 16.60
N GLN A 157 15.30 -49.32 17.38
CA GLN A 157 13.96 -49.31 17.98
C GLN A 157 13.77 -48.12 18.95
N LYS A 158 14.78 -47.80 19.77
CA LYS A 158 14.75 -46.66 20.69
C LYS A 158 14.72 -45.34 19.92
N LEU A 159 15.54 -45.21 18.88
CA LEU A 159 15.59 -44.02 18.02
C LEU A 159 14.26 -43.80 17.28
N GLU A 160 13.57 -44.88 16.91
CA GLU A 160 12.25 -44.81 16.29
C GLU A 160 11.15 -44.39 17.29
N ALA A 161 11.19 -44.88 18.53
CA ALA A 161 10.30 -44.41 19.59
C ALA A 161 10.54 -42.93 19.95
N GLU A 162 11.80 -42.48 19.97
CA GLU A 162 12.16 -41.07 20.14
C GLU A 162 11.66 -40.19 18.99
N ARG A 163 11.71 -40.68 17.73
CA ARG A 163 11.10 -40.01 16.58
C ARG A 163 9.59 -39.86 16.73
N GLN A 164 8.88 -40.94 17.04
CA GLN A 164 7.42 -40.90 17.21
C GLN A 164 6.98 -39.97 18.35
N GLN A 165 7.74 -39.94 19.46
CA GLN A 165 7.49 -38.98 20.53
C GLN A 165 7.71 -37.54 20.05
N TRP A 166 8.79 -37.26 19.32
CA TRP A 166 9.08 -35.92 18.81
C TRP A 166 8.04 -35.44 17.79
N GLU A 167 7.57 -36.33 16.90
CA GLU A 167 6.48 -36.04 15.95
C GLU A 167 5.18 -35.68 16.69
N ALA A 168 4.80 -36.44 17.72
CA ALA A 168 3.62 -36.16 18.54
C ALA A 168 3.75 -34.85 19.36
N GLU A 169 4.95 -34.53 19.87
CA GLU A 169 5.23 -33.26 20.54
C GLU A 169 5.14 -32.06 19.57
N MET A 170 5.59 -32.23 18.32
CA MET A 170 5.46 -31.23 17.27
C MET A 170 4.01 -31.01 16.82
N GLU A 171 3.23 -32.07 16.62
CA GLU A 171 1.80 -32.00 16.27
C GLU A 171 1.00 -31.28 17.36
N ALA A 172 1.19 -31.65 18.63
CA ALA A 172 0.54 -30.98 19.76
C ALA A 172 0.98 -29.51 19.94
N ALA A 173 2.22 -29.17 19.57
CA ALA A 173 2.69 -27.78 19.56
C ALA A 173 2.05 -26.97 18.42
N GLU A 174 1.87 -27.57 17.24
CA GLU A 174 1.18 -26.96 16.11
C GLU A 174 -0.31 -26.70 16.41
N GLU A 175 -1.05 -27.70 16.92
CA GLU A 175 -2.46 -27.53 17.32
C GLU A 175 -2.63 -26.37 18.32
N LYS A 176 -1.72 -26.28 19.30
CA LYS A 176 -1.72 -25.20 20.30
C LYS A 176 -1.42 -23.83 19.68
N TRP A 177 -0.51 -23.76 18.71
CA TRP A 177 -0.20 -22.51 18.01
C TRP A 177 -1.35 -22.06 17.10
N GLN A 178 -1.98 -22.98 16.36
CA GLN A 178 -3.18 -22.69 15.56
C GLN A 178 -4.33 -22.21 16.46
N SER A 179 -4.57 -22.88 17.60
CA SER A 179 -5.59 -22.47 18.57
C SER A 179 -5.36 -21.05 19.13
N GLN A 180 -4.09 -20.68 19.37
CA GLN A 180 -3.74 -19.32 19.80
C GLN A 180 -4.00 -18.29 18.69
N LEU A 181 -3.64 -18.60 17.44
CA LEU A 181 -3.90 -17.72 16.30
C LEU A 181 -5.39 -17.45 16.07
N ASP A 182 -6.24 -18.46 16.20
CA ASP A 182 -7.68 -18.28 16.05
C ASP A 182 -8.28 -17.48 17.21
N PHE A 183 -7.78 -17.66 18.44
CA PHE A 183 -8.14 -16.82 19.58
C PHE A 183 -7.74 -15.35 19.36
N ASP A 184 -6.48 -15.10 18.95
CA ASP A 184 -5.97 -13.76 18.71
C ASP A 184 -6.71 -13.06 17.54
N ARG A 185 -7.03 -13.80 16.48
CA ARG A 185 -7.86 -13.33 15.35
C ARG A 185 -9.27 -12.97 15.81
N TYR A 186 -9.91 -13.81 16.63
CA TYR A 186 -11.23 -13.53 17.19
C TYR A 186 -11.23 -12.29 18.08
N ALA A 187 -10.23 -12.16 18.96
CA ALA A 187 -10.07 -11.00 19.83
C ALA A 187 -9.83 -9.70 19.03
N PHE A 188 -9.00 -9.76 17.98
CA PHE A 188 -8.76 -8.63 17.09
C PHE A 188 -10.03 -8.19 16.36
N ASN A 189 -10.78 -9.13 15.75
CA ASN A 189 -12.02 -8.82 15.05
C ASN A 189 -13.08 -8.25 16.00
N THR A 190 -13.24 -8.84 17.19
CA THR A 190 -14.17 -8.34 18.22
C THR A 190 -13.85 -6.89 18.62
N LYS A 191 -12.57 -6.53 18.71
CA LYS A 191 -12.14 -5.16 18.97
C LYS A 191 -12.43 -4.24 17.78
N LEU A 192 -12.13 -4.67 16.56
CA LEU A 192 -12.39 -3.91 15.34
C LEU A 192 -13.88 -3.58 15.18
N ASP A 193 -14.77 -4.54 15.46
CA ASP A 193 -16.22 -4.34 15.45
C ASP A 193 -16.67 -3.33 16.53
N ALA A 194 -16.10 -3.40 17.74
CA ALA A 194 -16.40 -2.46 18.82
C ALA A 194 -15.90 -1.02 18.51
N ASP A 195 -14.68 -0.88 17.98
CA ASP A 195 -14.12 0.40 17.55
C ASP A 195 -14.93 0.99 16.38
N GLY A 196 -15.39 0.15 15.44
CA GLY A 196 -16.28 0.56 14.34
C GLY A 196 -17.68 1.00 14.80
N GLN A 197 -18.28 0.29 15.76
CA GLN A 197 -19.55 0.72 16.38
C GLN A 197 -19.40 2.05 17.13
N LYS A 198 -18.27 2.25 17.83
CA LYS A 198 -17.97 3.51 18.52
C LYS A 198 -17.83 4.68 17.54
N LEU A 199 -17.04 4.51 16.47
CA LEU A 199 -16.89 5.54 15.43
C LEU A 199 -18.24 5.91 14.80
N LYS A 200 -19.09 4.91 14.51
CA LYS A 200 -20.43 5.18 14.01
C LYS A 200 -21.27 6.00 15.00
N ALA A 201 -21.27 5.65 16.29
CA ALA A 201 -22.01 6.40 17.30
C ALA A 201 -21.48 7.84 17.48
N GLU A 202 -20.17 8.07 17.29
CA GLU A 202 -19.57 9.40 17.29
C GLU A 202 -20.03 10.22 16.06
N MET A 203 -20.05 9.62 14.87
CA MET A 203 -20.59 10.26 13.65
C MET A 203 -22.09 10.58 13.76
N ASP A 204 -22.90 9.60 14.21
CA ASP A 204 -24.35 9.79 14.42
C ASP A 204 -24.60 10.95 15.42
N ALA A 205 -23.79 11.07 16.48
CA ALA A 205 -23.91 12.16 17.46
C ALA A 205 -23.49 13.53 16.90
N GLU A 206 -22.47 13.58 16.05
CA GLU A 206 -22.03 14.81 15.39
C GLU A 206 -23.06 15.27 14.33
N GLU A 207 -23.64 14.36 13.55
CA GLU A 207 -24.72 14.67 12.60
C GLU A 207 -25.93 15.29 13.33
N ASN A 208 -26.39 14.68 14.43
CA ASN A 208 -27.49 15.21 15.24
C ASN A 208 -27.18 16.62 15.80
N LYS A 209 -25.91 16.92 16.13
CA LYS A 209 -25.49 18.24 16.59
C LYS A 209 -25.57 19.27 15.46
N TRP A 210 -25.08 18.94 14.26
CA TRP A 210 -25.19 19.81 13.09
C TRP A 210 -26.64 20.08 12.68
N GLN A 211 -27.50 19.05 12.69
CA GLN A 211 -28.94 19.21 12.44
C GLN A 211 -29.59 20.13 13.48
N SER A 212 -29.29 19.94 14.77
CA SER A 212 -29.83 20.79 15.85
C SER A 212 -29.38 22.25 15.73
N GLN A 213 -28.16 22.50 15.26
CA GLN A 213 -27.66 23.85 15.01
C GLN A 213 -28.36 24.49 13.79
N LEU A 214 -28.48 23.75 12.69
CA LEU A 214 -29.16 24.24 11.48
C LEU A 214 -30.65 24.55 11.73
N ASP A 215 -31.34 23.75 12.56
CA ASP A 215 -32.70 24.06 13.01
C ASP A 215 -32.74 25.35 13.84
N ALA A 216 -31.79 25.55 14.76
CA ALA A 216 -31.71 26.75 15.59
C ALA A 216 -31.43 28.01 14.78
N ASP A 217 -30.49 27.95 13.84
CA ASP A 217 -30.14 29.04 12.92
C ASP A 217 -31.35 29.38 12.01
N ARG A 218 -32.09 28.37 11.56
CA ARG A 218 -33.34 28.56 10.80
C ARG A 218 -34.42 29.26 11.63
N TYR A 219 -34.65 28.83 12.88
CA TYR A 219 -35.60 29.51 13.79
C TYR A 219 -35.20 30.96 14.06
N PHE A 220 -33.89 31.25 14.11
CA PHE A 220 -33.37 32.62 14.25
C PHE A 220 -33.74 33.46 13.02
N PHE A 221 -33.41 33.00 11.81
CA PHE A 221 -33.76 33.73 10.57
C PHE A 221 -35.27 33.89 10.36
N ASP A 222 -36.06 32.85 10.61
CA ASP A 222 -37.53 32.91 10.50
C ASP A 222 -38.11 33.95 11.50
N SER A 223 -37.51 34.10 12.69
CA SER A 223 -37.89 35.12 13.68
C SER A 223 -37.43 36.53 13.31
N GLU A 224 -36.26 36.68 12.70
CA GLU A 224 -35.75 37.98 12.23
C GLU A 224 -36.59 38.51 11.06
N LEU A 225 -36.90 37.65 10.08
CA LEU A 225 -37.82 37.95 8.98
C LEU A 225 -39.24 38.30 9.46
N ALA A 226 -39.72 37.71 10.56
CA ALA A 226 -41.00 38.07 11.13
C ALA A 226 -40.97 39.47 11.76
N ALA A 227 -39.91 39.81 12.50
CA ALA A 227 -39.74 41.14 13.09
C ALA A 227 -39.56 42.25 12.04
N GLU A 228 -38.80 41.98 10.96
CA GLU A 228 -38.65 42.91 9.84
C GLU A 228 -39.98 43.17 9.12
N ARG A 229 -40.81 42.13 8.94
CA ARG A 229 -42.17 42.28 8.40
C ARG A 229 -43.07 43.14 9.29
N GLU A 230 -43.08 42.89 10.59
CA GLU A 230 -43.86 43.71 11.55
C GLU A 230 -43.40 45.18 11.52
N GLN A 231 -42.09 45.44 11.42
CA GLN A 231 -41.57 46.80 11.25
C GLN A 231 -42.04 47.43 9.94
N TRP A 232 -41.95 46.71 8.81
CA TRP A 232 -42.36 47.23 7.51
C TRP A 232 -43.86 47.50 7.43
N GLU A 233 -44.70 46.65 8.03
CA GLU A 233 -46.14 46.87 8.16
C GLU A 233 -46.45 48.12 8.99
N ALA A 234 -45.76 48.33 10.11
CA ALA A 234 -45.91 49.53 10.94
C ALA A 234 -45.43 50.82 10.24
N GLU A 235 -44.34 50.77 9.46
CA GLU A 235 -43.87 51.88 8.64
C GLU A 235 -44.87 52.24 7.53
N MET A 236 -45.48 51.23 6.91
CA MET A 236 -46.54 51.40 5.91
C MET A 236 -47.82 52.01 6.50
N GLU A 237 -48.27 51.54 7.68
CA GLU A 237 -49.43 52.12 8.38
C GLU A 237 -49.20 53.59 8.75
N ALA A 238 -48.04 53.91 9.32
CA ALA A 238 -47.67 55.29 9.66
C ALA A 238 -47.54 56.20 8.41
N ALA A 239 -47.07 55.66 7.28
CA ALA A 239 -47.04 56.37 6.01
C ALA A 239 -48.46 56.62 5.45
N GLU A 240 -49.36 55.66 5.59
CA GLU A 240 -50.77 55.81 5.20
C GLU A 240 -51.48 56.85 6.06
N GLU A 241 -51.37 56.81 7.39
CA GLU A 241 -51.95 57.81 8.29
C GLU A 241 -51.49 59.23 7.91
N LYS A 242 -50.20 59.39 7.62
CA LYS A 242 -49.61 60.66 7.20
C LYS A 242 -50.18 61.14 5.85
N TRP A 243 -50.36 60.23 4.89
CA TRP A 243 -50.97 60.54 3.60
C TRP A 243 -52.45 60.92 3.73
N GLN A 244 -53.23 60.18 4.53
CA GLN A 244 -54.63 60.49 4.80
C GLN A 244 -54.79 61.85 5.52
N SER A 245 -53.92 62.15 6.48
CA SER A 245 -53.87 63.44 7.18
C SER A 245 -53.55 64.61 6.24
N GLN A 246 -52.57 64.43 5.33
CA GLN A 246 -52.26 65.40 4.29
C GLN A 246 -53.46 65.62 3.36
N LEU A 247 -54.10 64.56 2.89
CA LEU A 247 -55.28 64.62 2.03
C LEU A 247 -56.45 65.37 2.70
N ALA A 248 -56.69 65.13 4.00
CA ALA A 248 -57.72 65.83 4.77
C ALA A 248 -57.39 67.32 4.93
N SER A 249 -56.12 67.67 5.14
CA SER A 249 -55.65 69.06 5.19
C SER A 249 -55.85 69.76 3.84
N ASP A 250 -55.47 69.12 2.74
CA ASP A 250 -55.61 69.67 1.38
C ASP A 250 -57.10 69.85 1.00
N GLN A 251 -57.97 68.90 1.38
CA GLN A 251 -59.42 69.04 1.25
C GLN A 251 -59.97 70.23 2.06
N TYR A 252 -59.51 70.41 3.30
CA TYR A 252 -59.91 71.55 4.14
C TYR A 252 -59.47 72.89 3.52
N MET A 253 -58.22 72.97 3.04
CA MET A 253 -57.68 74.15 2.37
C MET A 253 -58.43 74.46 1.07
N HIS A 254 -58.78 73.46 0.28
CA HIS A 254 -59.60 73.62 -0.92
C HIS A 254 -61.01 74.14 -0.58
N GLN A 255 -61.67 73.57 0.44
CA GLN A 255 -62.99 74.01 0.90
C GLN A 255 -62.96 75.44 1.47
N ALA A 256 -61.88 75.81 2.18
CA ALA A 256 -61.65 77.17 2.67
C ALA A 256 -61.47 78.15 1.50
N SER A 257 -60.73 77.78 0.45
CA SER A 257 -60.61 78.59 -0.78
C SER A 257 -61.95 78.80 -1.48
N ILE A 258 -62.76 77.74 -1.64
CA ILE A 258 -64.11 77.83 -2.21
C ILE A 258 -64.99 78.78 -1.39
N ASN A 259 -64.94 78.69 -0.06
CA ASN A 259 -65.69 79.58 0.83
C ASN A 259 -65.23 81.04 0.72
N ALA A 260 -63.92 81.28 0.69
CA ALA A 260 -63.36 82.63 0.52
C ALA A 260 -63.71 83.25 -0.84
N ASP A 261 -63.69 82.47 -1.92
CA ASP A 261 -64.11 82.94 -3.25
C ASP A 261 -65.62 83.16 -3.35
N LYS A 262 -66.41 82.36 -2.63
CA LYS A 262 -67.85 82.59 -2.46
C LYS A 262 -68.14 83.86 -1.66
N GLU A 263 -67.38 84.15 -0.60
CA GLU A 263 -67.48 85.39 0.17
C GLU A 263 -67.09 86.60 -0.68
N LYS A 264 -66.01 86.52 -1.48
CA LYS A 264 -65.67 87.56 -2.48
C LYS A 264 -66.82 87.79 -3.46
N TRP A 265 -67.40 86.71 -4.01
CA TRP A 265 -68.57 86.80 -4.90
C TRP A 265 -69.78 87.44 -4.23
N GLN A 266 -70.05 87.11 -2.97
CA GLN A 266 -71.15 87.70 -2.20
C GLN A 266 -70.89 89.18 -1.88
N ALA A 267 -69.69 89.54 -1.45
CA ALA A 267 -69.28 90.92 -1.21
C ALA A 267 -69.31 91.75 -2.51
N GLN A 268 -68.97 91.15 -3.65
CA GLN A 268 -69.07 91.79 -4.95
C GLN A 268 -70.53 91.96 -5.39
N LEU A 269 -71.39 90.95 -5.20
CA LEU A 269 -72.84 91.07 -5.39
C LEU A 269 -73.47 92.12 -4.46
N GLU A 270 -73.01 92.25 -3.21
CA GLU A 270 -73.47 93.31 -2.31
C GLU A 270 -72.92 94.68 -2.69
N ASN A 271 -71.69 94.79 -3.21
CA ASN A 271 -71.14 96.03 -3.74
C ASN A 271 -71.91 96.48 -4.99
N ASP A 272 -72.19 95.58 -5.91
CA ASP A 272 -72.94 95.86 -7.13
C ASP A 272 -74.43 96.13 -6.83
N ARG A 273 -75.02 95.46 -5.83
CA ARG A 273 -76.35 95.80 -5.28
C ARG A 273 -76.36 97.13 -4.54
N TYR A 274 -75.27 97.51 -3.86
CA TYR A 274 -75.14 98.81 -3.22
C TYR A 274 -74.99 99.92 -4.25
N LYS A 275 -74.16 99.72 -5.29
CA LYS A 275 -74.08 100.60 -6.46
C LYS A 275 -75.45 100.76 -7.11
N PHE A 276 -76.12 99.65 -7.43
CA PHE A 276 -77.46 99.67 -8.02
C PHE A 276 -78.49 100.39 -7.12
N ASN A 277 -78.40 100.23 -5.79
CA ASN A 277 -79.27 100.95 -4.85
C ASN A 277 -78.89 102.43 -4.67
N THR A 278 -77.63 102.83 -4.82
CA THR A 278 -77.22 104.24 -4.81
C THR A 278 -77.48 104.92 -6.14
N GLU A 279 -77.33 104.20 -7.26
CA GLU A 279 -77.81 104.58 -8.58
C GLU A 279 -79.32 104.81 -8.51
N LEU A 280 -80.11 103.86 -7.97
CA LEU A 280 -81.54 104.06 -7.69
C LEU A 280 -81.83 105.26 -6.76
N ASN A 281 -81.06 105.50 -5.69
CA ASN A 281 -81.29 106.66 -4.80
C ASN A 281 -80.92 108.01 -5.42
N ILE A 282 -80.04 108.01 -6.43
CA ILE A 282 -79.65 109.19 -7.22
C ILE A 282 -80.68 109.38 -8.35
N GLU A 283 -81.09 108.30 -9.01
CA GLU A 283 -82.07 108.25 -10.10
C GLU A 283 -83.50 108.58 -9.60
N GLU A 284 -83.88 108.19 -8.38
CA GLU A 284 -85.14 108.59 -7.72
C GLU A 284 -85.17 110.09 -7.34
N LYS A 285 -84.02 110.79 -7.38
CA LYS A 285 -83.94 112.24 -7.15
C LYS A 285 -83.67 113.09 -8.38
N GLU A 286 -83.07 112.55 -9.44
CA GLU A 286 -82.74 113.32 -10.64
C GLU A 286 -83.61 112.99 -11.88
N ASP A 287 -84.23 111.80 -11.98
CA ASP A 287 -85.03 111.45 -13.18
C ASP A 287 -86.53 111.84 -13.07
N ARG A 288 -86.84 112.88 -12.27
CA ARG A 288 -88.15 113.57 -12.26
C ARG A 288 -88.11 115.00 -12.82
N LYS A 289 -86.95 115.44 -13.30
CA LYS A 289 -86.75 116.75 -13.93
C LYS A 289 -85.77 116.64 -15.10
N ASP A 290 -86.32 116.78 -16.30
CA ASP A 290 -85.60 117.34 -17.45
C ASP A 290 -84.57 116.40 -18.10
N ARG A 291 -84.90 115.14 -18.42
CA ARG A 291 -86.00 114.69 -19.31
C ARG A 291 -87.40 115.25 -19.01
N ILE A 292 -87.88 116.19 -19.83
CA ILE A 292 -89.23 116.79 -19.72
C ILE A 292 -90.41 115.94 -20.23
N TYR A 293 -90.34 114.96 -21.14
CA TYR A 293 -89.23 114.14 -21.64
C TYR A 293 -88.40 114.75 -22.79
N SER A 294 -87.25 114.13 -23.08
CA SER A 294 -86.70 113.99 -24.44
C SER A 294 -86.35 115.26 -25.26
N TRP A 295 -85.36 116.05 -24.81
CA TRP A 295 -84.68 117.02 -25.68
C TRP A 295 -83.20 117.27 -25.29
N PHE A 296 -82.32 116.33 -25.62
CA PHE A 296 -81.01 116.61 -26.26
C PHE A 296 -80.24 115.31 -26.53
N SER A 297 -80.61 114.61 -27.60
CA SER A 297 -79.79 113.58 -28.23
C SER A 297 -78.64 114.20 -29.02
N ASN A 298 -77.85 115.05 -28.37
CA ASN A 298 -76.87 115.91 -29.03
C ASN A 298 -75.76 116.32 -28.06
N VAL A 299 -74.74 115.46 -27.93
CA VAL A 299 -73.30 115.80 -27.98
C VAL A 299 -72.50 114.51 -27.77
N PHE A 300 -71.73 114.13 -28.79
CA PHE A 300 -70.41 113.48 -28.76
C PHE A 300 -70.07 112.56 -27.55
N GLY A 301 -69.75 111.27 -27.70
CA GLY A 301 -69.36 110.55 -28.92
C GLY A 301 -67.93 110.90 -29.37
N ARG A 302 -66.97 109.97 -29.13
CA ARG A 302 -65.52 110.00 -29.48
C ARG A 302 -64.62 110.88 -28.60
N LEU A 303 -63.35 110.42 -28.51
CA LEU A 303 -62.16 110.90 -27.76
C LEU A 303 -62.06 110.29 -26.35
N PHE A 304 -61.41 109.16 -26.04
CA PHE A 304 -60.43 108.23 -26.66
C PHE A 304 -60.57 106.90 -25.87
N GLY A 305 -60.10 105.69 -26.24
CA GLY A 305 -59.18 105.26 -27.29
C GLY A 305 -57.94 104.59 -26.69
N ILE A 306 -57.66 103.31 -27.04
CA ILE A 306 -56.38 102.57 -26.83
C ILE A 306 -56.12 102.16 -25.36
N GLY A 307 -55.54 101.00 -25.00
CA GLY A 307 -55.06 99.83 -25.77
C GLY A 307 -53.85 99.16 -25.09
N GLY A 308 -53.48 97.94 -25.53
CA GLY A 308 -52.39 97.11 -24.95
C GLY A 308 -52.81 96.39 -23.66
N GLY A 309 -52.34 95.21 -23.30
CA GLY A 309 -51.19 94.38 -23.73
C GLY A 309 -50.68 93.69 -22.43
N GLU A 310 -49.96 92.58 -22.37
CA GLU A 310 -49.29 91.67 -23.30
C GLU A 310 -48.58 90.63 -22.38
N LYS A 311 -48.32 89.39 -22.83
CA LYS A 311 -47.41 88.39 -22.19
C LYS A 311 -47.82 87.87 -20.79
N GLY A 312 -47.37 86.69 -20.36
CA GLY A 312 -46.58 85.66 -21.04
C GLY A 312 -46.38 84.44 -20.13
N ASP A 313 -46.06 83.31 -20.77
CA ASP A 313 -44.91 82.45 -20.51
C ASP A 313 -44.79 81.87 -19.08
N GLU A 314 -44.98 80.57 -18.82
CA GLU A 314 -44.20 79.35 -19.23
C GLU A 314 -43.55 78.74 -17.97
N ALA A 315 -43.08 77.49 -18.08
CA ALA A 315 -42.23 76.75 -17.14
C ALA A 315 -42.82 76.38 -15.75
N ASP A 316 -42.47 75.26 -15.11
CA ASP A 316 -41.87 73.98 -15.54
C ASP A 316 -42.26 72.94 -14.45
N GLY A 317 -42.30 71.63 -14.67
CA GLY A 317 -41.59 70.87 -15.70
C GLY A 317 -40.32 70.18 -15.16
N LEU A 318 -40.35 69.63 -13.94
CA LEU A 318 -39.20 68.93 -13.33
C LEU A 318 -39.58 67.54 -12.77
N ALA A 319 -39.74 66.58 -13.68
CA ALA A 319 -39.21 65.25 -13.42
C ALA A 319 -37.70 65.27 -13.73
N PRO A 320 -36.83 64.55 -12.98
CA PRO A 320 -35.42 64.45 -13.31
C PRO A 320 -35.24 63.50 -14.50
N ASP A 321 -35.53 63.98 -15.71
CA ASP A 321 -35.12 63.31 -16.94
C ASP A 321 -33.60 63.33 -17.02
N VAL A 322 -32.98 62.19 -16.72
CA VAL A 322 -31.54 61.98 -16.91
C VAL A 322 -31.31 61.89 -18.42
N THR A 323 -31.19 63.05 -19.06
CA THR A 323 -31.02 63.15 -20.50
C THR A 323 -29.91 62.21 -20.99
N ILE A 324 -30.11 61.56 -22.13
CA ILE A 324 -29.16 60.60 -22.72
C ILE A 324 -27.74 61.18 -22.82
N GLN A 325 -27.62 62.50 -23.05
CA GLN A 325 -26.34 63.20 -23.05
C GLN A 325 -25.67 63.24 -21.67
N SER A 326 -26.41 63.35 -20.56
CA SER A 326 -25.82 63.31 -19.21
C SER A 326 -25.36 61.90 -18.82
N MET A 327 -26.07 60.84 -19.22
CA MET A 327 -25.57 59.46 -19.04
C MET A 327 -24.28 59.22 -19.83
N ALA A 328 -24.25 59.59 -21.12
CA ALA A 328 -23.04 59.47 -21.94
C ALA A 328 -21.88 60.32 -21.40
N ASN A 329 -22.14 61.56 -20.98
CA ASN A 329 -21.12 62.42 -20.37
C ASN A 329 -20.65 61.88 -19.01
N ASN A 330 -21.51 61.25 -18.20
CA ASN A 330 -21.11 60.62 -16.93
C ASN A 330 -20.22 59.39 -17.16
N LEU A 331 -20.55 58.52 -18.11
CA LEU A 331 -19.70 57.39 -18.53
C LEU A 331 -18.34 57.88 -19.03
N ILE A 332 -18.31 58.93 -19.86
CA ILE A 332 -17.05 59.50 -20.37
C ILE A 332 -16.24 60.18 -19.26
N SER A 333 -16.89 60.92 -18.35
CA SER A 333 -16.19 61.71 -17.32
C SER A 333 -15.40 60.87 -16.30
N ARG A 334 -15.74 59.58 -16.16
CA ARG A 334 -14.97 58.62 -15.35
C ARG A 334 -13.57 58.31 -15.92
N TYR A 335 -13.35 58.58 -17.21
CA TYR A 335 -12.15 58.19 -17.96
C TYR A 335 -11.54 59.36 -18.76
N ASP A 336 -11.94 60.61 -18.49
CA ASP A 336 -11.36 61.83 -19.11
C ASP A 336 -10.07 62.26 -18.39
N ASP A 337 -9.09 61.37 -18.43
CA ASP A 337 -7.71 61.62 -18.05
C ASP A 337 -7.11 62.65 -19.03
N LYS A 338 -6.41 63.66 -18.51
CA LYS A 338 -5.95 64.86 -19.26
C LYS A 338 -4.84 64.62 -20.31
N THR A 339 -4.79 63.45 -20.94
CA THR A 339 -3.73 62.99 -21.84
C THR A 339 -4.17 62.78 -23.30
N GLY A 340 -5.30 63.37 -23.70
CA GLY A 340 -5.49 63.85 -25.08
C GLY A 340 -5.56 62.80 -26.20
N GLY A 341 -5.83 61.53 -25.88
CA GLY A 341 -6.03 60.47 -26.86
C GLY A 341 -6.84 59.32 -26.27
N LEU A 342 -7.95 58.98 -26.93
CA LEU A 342 -8.78 57.81 -26.58
C LEU A 342 -8.00 56.53 -26.89
N SER A 343 -7.28 56.01 -25.90
CA SER A 343 -6.58 54.72 -26.04
C SER A 343 -7.60 53.60 -26.28
N GLU A 344 -7.18 52.52 -26.95
CA GLU A 344 -8.04 51.35 -27.18
C GLU A 344 -8.54 50.77 -25.85
N TYR A 345 -7.68 50.72 -24.83
CA TYR A 345 -8.02 50.36 -23.45
C TYR A 345 -9.12 51.24 -22.83
N THR A 346 -9.04 52.56 -23.02
CA THR A 346 -10.05 53.51 -22.52
C THR A 346 -11.41 53.30 -23.20
N GLN A 347 -11.41 52.98 -24.50
CA GLN A 347 -12.66 52.65 -25.20
C GLN A 347 -13.22 51.32 -24.67
N ASP A 348 -12.39 50.31 -24.48
CA ASP A 348 -12.79 48.99 -23.98
C ASP A 348 -13.44 49.06 -22.59
N GLN A 349 -12.90 49.88 -21.67
CA GLN A 349 -13.52 50.10 -20.36
C GLN A 349 -14.87 50.82 -20.46
N VAL A 350 -15.00 51.88 -21.26
CA VAL A 350 -16.28 52.58 -21.45
C VAL A 350 -17.35 51.68 -22.07
N TYR A 351 -16.97 50.78 -22.98
CA TYR A 351 -17.90 49.79 -23.55
C TYR A 351 -18.23 48.63 -22.60
N SER A 352 -17.32 48.25 -21.70
CA SER A 352 -17.57 47.29 -20.63
C SER A 352 -18.57 47.85 -19.60
N ASP A 353 -18.36 49.07 -19.11
CA ASP A 353 -19.28 49.77 -18.21
C ASP A 353 -20.67 49.97 -18.86
N PHE A 354 -20.71 50.24 -20.17
CA PHE A 354 -21.96 50.37 -20.91
C PHE A 354 -22.69 49.04 -21.12
N ALA A 355 -21.98 47.94 -21.40
CA ALA A 355 -22.56 46.60 -21.44
C ALA A 355 -23.09 46.16 -20.08
N ARG A 356 -22.34 46.43 -19.00
CA ARG A 356 -22.78 46.16 -17.62
C ARG A 356 -24.06 46.93 -17.31
N LEU A 357 -24.16 48.20 -17.71
CA LEU A 357 -25.38 49.00 -17.54
C LEU A 357 -26.58 48.41 -18.29
N ILE A 358 -26.42 48.01 -19.55
CA ILE A 358 -27.48 47.34 -20.34
C ILE A 358 -27.91 46.01 -19.69
N ALA A 359 -26.97 45.26 -19.13
CA ALA A 359 -27.25 43.98 -18.49
C ALA A 359 -27.97 44.14 -17.13
N THR A 360 -27.56 45.10 -16.30
CA THR A 360 -28.06 45.25 -14.93
C THR A 360 -29.27 46.17 -14.78
N SER A 361 -29.64 46.92 -15.82
CA SER A 361 -30.83 47.78 -15.82
C SER A 361 -31.76 47.46 -17.00
N ASP A 362 -33.06 47.57 -16.80
CA ASP A 362 -34.07 47.32 -17.84
C ASP A 362 -34.17 48.51 -18.83
N LEU A 363 -33.03 48.89 -19.40
CA LEU A 363 -32.94 49.91 -20.45
C LEU A 363 -33.56 49.39 -21.74
N ASP A 364 -34.54 50.14 -22.26
CA ASP A 364 -35.10 49.87 -23.57
C ASP A 364 -34.01 49.92 -24.66
N SER A 365 -34.10 49.00 -25.63
CA SER A 365 -33.17 48.87 -26.75
C SER A 365 -33.05 50.17 -27.55
N GLN A 366 -34.14 50.95 -27.64
CA GLN A 366 -34.11 52.28 -28.25
C GLN A 366 -33.21 53.24 -27.45
N TYR A 367 -33.35 53.30 -26.12
CA TYR A 367 -32.54 54.17 -25.26
C TYR A 367 -31.05 53.77 -25.28
N ALA A 368 -30.74 52.47 -25.26
CA ALA A 368 -29.37 51.97 -25.42
C ALA A 368 -28.78 52.39 -26.79
N THR A 369 -29.57 52.38 -27.86
CA THR A 369 -29.14 52.85 -29.19
C THR A 369 -28.80 54.34 -29.19
N GLU A 370 -29.57 55.16 -28.48
CA GLU A 370 -29.35 56.60 -28.38
C GLU A 370 -28.11 56.94 -27.52
N VAL A 371 -27.84 56.20 -26.44
CA VAL A 371 -26.58 56.32 -25.66
C VAL A 371 -25.37 55.90 -26.50
N LEU A 372 -25.45 54.80 -27.26
CA LEU A 372 -24.36 54.38 -28.16
C LEU A 372 -24.07 55.43 -29.24
N ALA A 373 -25.11 56.06 -29.80
CA ALA A 373 -24.95 57.16 -30.75
C ALA A 373 -24.26 58.38 -30.10
N ALA A 374 -24.57 58.69 -28.84
CA ALA A 374 -23.91 59.74 -28.08
C ALA A 374 -22.41 59.43 -27.84
N LEU A 375 -22.07 58.19 -27.44
CA LEU A 375 -20.67 57.76 -27.29
C LEU A 375 -19.89 57.88 -28.62
N ARG A 376 -20.48 57.44 -29.74
CA ARG A 376 -19.90 57.57 -31.09
C ARG A 376 -19.66 59.03 -31.49
N SER A 377 -20.59 59.94 -31.17
CA SER A 377 -20.41 61.38 -31.43
C SER A 377 -19.21 62.00 -30.67
N LYS A 378 -18.72 61.33 -29.63
CA LYS A 378 -17.59 61.75 -28.79
C LYS A 378 -16.26 61.07 -29.15
N GLY A 379 -16.25 60.21 -30.18
CA GLY A 379 -15.04 59.56 -30.70
C GLY A 379 -14.85 58.10 -30.30
N PHE A 380 -15.73 57.54 -29.46
CA PHE A 380 -15.77 56.11 -29.15
C PHE A 380 -16.37 55.35 -30.34
N ASN A 381 -15.52 54.78 -31.19
CA ASN A 381 -15.92 54.24 -32.49
C ASN A 381 -15.77 52.72 -32.59
N LYS A 382 -15.77 52.01 -31.46
CA LYS A 382 -15.70 50.54 -31.45
C LYS A 382 -17.01 49.95 -31.94
N ASP A 383 -16.91 48.80 -32.61
CA ASP A 383 -18.06 47.95 -32.93
C ASP A 383 -18.59 47.34 -31.63
N PHE A 384 -19.74 47.86 -31.19
CA PHE A 384 -20.49 47.39 -30.02
C PHE A 384 -21.86 46.91 -30.49
N ASP A 385 -22.21 45.70 -30.11
CA ASP A 385 -23.47 45.04 -30.48
C ASP A 385 -24.42 45.08 -29.27
N ILE A 386 -25.45 45.93 -29.37
CA ILE A 386 -26.48 46.10 -28.34
C ILE A 386 -27.35 44.85 -28.24
N GLU A 387 -27.66 44.19 -29.37
CA GLU A 387 -28.51 42.99 -29.35
C GLU A 387 -27.79 41.82 -28.68
N LEU A 388 -26.46 41.76 -28.82
CA LEU A 388 -25.60 40.82 -28.11
C LEU A 388 -25.51 41.15 -26.60
N ALA A 389 -25.29 42.42 -26.26
CA ALA A 389 -25.20 42.87 -24.86
C ALA A 389 -26.50 42.68 -24.06
N SER A 390 -27.65 42.64 -24.74
CA SER A 390 -28.97 42.43 -24.13
C SER A 390 -29.45 40.96 -24.15
N LYS A 391 -28.60 39.97 -24.48
CA LYS A 391 -28.97 38.55 -24.38
C LYS A 391 -28.96 38.09 -22.91
N ASP A 392 -29.89 37.20 -22.56
CA ASP A 392 -30.04 36.67 -21.19
C ASP A 392 -28.73 36.10 -20.63
N TYR A 393 -27.97 35.35 -21.43
CA TYR A 393 -26.69 34.78 -20.98
C TYR A 393 -25.62 35.84 -20.64
N VAL A 394 -25.69 37.05 -21.21
CA VAL A 394 -24.81 38.17 -20.84
C VAL A 394 -25.27 38.79 -19.52
N LYS A 395 -26.59 38.92 -19.31
CA LYS A 395 -27.18 39.36 -18.04
C LYS A 395 -26.82 38.38 -16.91
N GLU A 396 -27.05 37.09 -17.12
CA GLU A 396 -26.65 36.00 -16.22
C GLU A 396 -25.14 36.04 -15.93
N GLY A 397 -24.30 36.24 -16.95
CA GLY A 397 -22.85 36.34 -16.75
C GLY A 397 -22.43 37.53 -15.90
N TYR A 398 -23.10 38.69 -15.98
CA TYR A 398 -22.81 39.81 -15.07
C TYR A 398 -23.31 39.55 -13.65
N THR A 399 -24.45 38.89 -13.48
CA THR A 399 -24.93 38.45 -12.16
C THR A 399 -23.93 37.47 -11.54
N LEU A 400 -23.50 36.46 -12.29
CA LEU A 400 -22.51 35.46 -11.85
C LEU A 400 -21.14 36.10 -11.54
N TYR A 401 -20.69 37.07 -12.34
CA TYR A 401 -19.46 37.82 -12.08
C TYR A 401 -19.52 38.51 -10.72
N ASN A 402 -20.56 39.30 -10.47
CA ASN A 402 -20.70 40.05 -9.22
C ASN A 402 -20.81 39.10 -8.03
N GLN A 403 -21.67 38.07 -8.11
CA GLN A 403 -21.84 37.08 -7.03
C GLN A 403 -20.53 36.35 -6.71
N THR A 404 -19.84 35.83 -7.74
CA THR A 404 -18.56 35.14 -7.54
C THR A 404 -17.50 36.07 -6.97
N PHE A 405 -17.45 37.32 -7.44
CA PHE A 405 -16.53 38.33 -6.93
C PHE A 405 -16.81 38.65 -5.46
N ASP A 406 -18.05 38.95 -5.11
CA ASP A 406 -18.44 39.34 -3.75
C ASP A 406 -18.23 38.17 -2.78
N ASP A 407 -18.68 36.94 -3.13
CA ASP A 407 -18.49 35.71 -2.32
C ASP A 407 -17.00 35.43 -2.05
N TYR A 408 -16.13 35.51 -3.07
CA TYR A 408 -14.69 35.29 -2.90
C TYR A 408 -14.01 36.43 -2.15
N TYR A 409 -14.39 37.69 -2.43
CA TYR A 409 -13.77 38.86 -1.81
C TYR A 409 -14.10 38.93 -0.31
N GLU A 410 -15.36 38.77 0.07
CA GLU A 410 -15.78 38.73 1.47
C GLU A 410 -15.20 37.52 2.21
N GLY A 411 -15.20 36.34 1.57
CA GLY A 411 -14.56 35.13 2.12
C GLY A 411 -13.08 35.35 2.43
N MET A 412 -12.30 35.83 1.45
CA MET A 412 -10.86 36.06 1.61
C MET A 412 -10.53 37.18 2.61
N LEU A 413 -11.36 38.23 2.71
CA LEU A 413 -11.24 39.23 3.76
C LEU A 413 -11.54 38.65 5.16
N SER A 414 -12.52 37.75 5.27
CA SER A 414 -12.85 37.09 6.54
C SER A 414 -11.72 36.18 7.05
N ASP A 415 -10.97 35.54 6.13
CA ASP A 415 -9.76 34.76 6.41
C ASP A 415 -8.53 35.65 6.72
N GLY A 416 -8.66 36.98 6.66
CA GLY A 416 -7.59 37.92 6.98
C GLY A 416 -6.60 38.18 5.84
N THR A 417 -6.98 37.87 4.59
CA THR A 417 -6.17 38.20 3.40
C THR A 417 -6.08 39.71 3.21
N PRO A 418 -4.93 40.29 2.80
CA PRO A 418 -4.84 41.71 2.45
C PRO A 418 -5.82 42.07 1.33
N ALA A 419 -6.43 43.25 1.41
CA ALA A 419 -7.47 43.66 0.47
C ALA A 419 -7.02 43.68 -1.00
N ASP A 420 -5.77 44.05 -1.29
CA ASP A 420 -5.22 44.05 -2.66
C ASP A 420 -5.07 42.61 -3.22
N ASP A 421 -4.69 41.66 -2.38
CA ASP A 421 -4.56 40.24 -2.75
C ASP A 421 -5.95 39.60 -2.92
N ALA A 422 -6.89 39.90 -2.01
CA ALA A 422 -8.29 39.47 -2.10
C ALA A 422 -8.99 40.03 -3.35
N LEU A 423 -8.77 41.32 -3.67
CA LEU A 423 -9.30 41.96 -4.88
C LEU A 423 -8.79 41.28 -6.15
N THR A 424 -7.50 40.95 -6.20
CA THR A 424 -6.88 40.27 -7.33
C THR A 424 -7.47 38.86 -7.52
N ALA A 425 -7.54 38.08 -6.45
CA ALA A 425 -8.04 36.71 -6.49
C ALA A 425 -9.56 36.61 -6.76
N ALA A 426 -10.36 37.52 -6.18
CA ALA A 426 -11.80 37.59 -6.47
C ALA A 426 -12.10 38.00 -7.92
N THR A 427 -11.27 38.90 -8.49
CA THR A 427 -11.33 39.24 -9.92
C THR A 427 -11.06 38.01 -10.78
N GLU A 428 -9.95 37.29 -10.52
CA GLU A 428 -9.60 36.08 -11.27
C GLU A 428 -10.66 34.97 -11.14
N ALA A 429 -11.24 34.78 -9.95
CA ALA A 429 -12.34 33.83 -9.74
C ALA A 429 -13.59 34.20 -10.57
N ALA A 430 -13.99 35.47 -10.57
CA ALA A 430 -15.15 35.96 -11.31
C ALA A 430 -14.94 35.92 -12.84
N GLU A 431 -13.74 36.26 -13.34
CA GLU A 431 -13.40 36.14 -14.77
C GLU A 431 -13.44 34.68 -15.25
N ASN A 432 -12.97 33.74 -14.42
CA ASN A 432 -13.04 32.32 -14.72
C ASN A 432 -14.49 31.81 -14.73
N ALA A 433 -15.30 32.14 -13.71
CA ALA A 433 -16.71 31.73 -13.64
C ALA A 433 -17.53 32.25 -14.84
N VAL A 434 -17.32 33.50 -15.26
CA VAL A 434 -17.92 34.02 -16.50
C VAL A 434 -17.41 33.29 -17.73
N THR A 435 -16.12 32.99 -17.82
CA THR A 435 -15.56 32.25 -18.94
C THR A 435 -16.20 30.87 -19.09
N GLU A 436 -16.37 30.13 -17.99
CA GLU A 436 -17.04 28.82 -17.99
C GLU A 436 -18.53 28.93 -18.36
N HIS A 437 -19.25 29.93 -17.84
CA HIS A 437 -20.65 30.19 -18.19
C HIS A 437 -20.82 30.49 -19.67
N ILE A 438 -19.97 31.35 -20.25
CA ILE A 438 -20.02 31.69 -21.68
C ILE A 438 -19.60 30.51 -22.57
N ASP A 439 -18.70 29.63 -22.10
CA ASP A 439 -18.35 28.40 -22.81
C ASP A 439 -19.50 27.38 -22.83
N ALA A 440 -20.30 27.31 -21.76
CA ALA A 440 -21.50 26.48 -21.72
C ALA A 440 -22.57 26.89 -22.77
N GLN A 441 -22.58 28.16 -23.19
CA GLN A 441 -23.54 28.67 -24.20
C GLN A 441 -23.22 28.22 -25.64
N ASN A 442 -22.08 27.55 -25.89
CA ASN A 442 -21.69 27.05 -27.21
C ASN A 442 -21.66 28.12 -28.34
N LEU A 443 -21.35 29.37 -27.98
CA LEU A 443 -21.27 30.49 -28.92
C LEU A 443 -20.14 30.29 -29.95
N ASP A 444 -20.30 30.84 -31.15
CA ASP A 444 -19.19 30.84 -32.12
C ASP A 444 -18.01 31.68 -31.61
N ARG A 445 -16.81 31.42 -32.16
CA ARG A 445 -15.56 32.01 -31.69
C ARG A 445 -15.54 33.56 -31.72
N ASN A 446 -16.26 34.20 -32.63
CA ASN A 446 -16.31 35.67 -32.71
C ASN A 446 -17.29 36.23 -31.67
N THR A 447 -18.48 35.66 -31.57
CA THR A 447 -19.48 36.05 -30.55
C THR A 447 -18.93 35.85 -29.14
N ARG A 448 -18.34 34.69 -28.84
CA ARG A 448 -17.60 34.41 -27.58
C ARG A 448 -16.58 35.51 -27.25
N ARG A 449 -15.77 35.92 -28.22
CA ARG A 449 -14.74 36.97 -28.07
C ARG A 449 -15.29 38.39 -27.96
N GLN A 450 -16.52 38.64 -28.40
CA GLN A 450 -17.19 39.93 -28.18
C GLN A 450 -17.76 39.97 -26.77
N VAL A 451 -18.46 38.90 -26.35
CA VAL A 451 -19.03 38.76 -25.00
C VAL A 451 -17.95 38.83 -23.92
N LEU A 452 -16.87 38.06 -24.02
CA LEU A 452 -15.79 38.09 -23.01
C LEU A 452 -15.11 39.47 -22.91
N ARG A 453 -15.02 40.22 -24.02
CA ARG A 453 -14.54 41.61 -24.01
C ARG A 453 -15.54 42.60 -23.40
N MET A 454 -16.84 42.28 -23.29
CA MET A 454 -17.78 43.09 -22.51
C MET A 454 -17.49 43.00 -21.01
N TYR A 455 -16.94 41.90 -20.52
CA TYR A 455 -16.48 41.77 -19.13
C TYR A 455 -15.07 42.33 -18.87
N GLY A 456 -14.39 42.83 -19.90
CA GLY A 456 -12.98 43.25 -19.81
C GLY A 456 -11.95 42.11 -19.91
N ILE A 457 -12.40 40.85 -20.04
CA ILE A 457 -11.54 39.66 -20.07
C ILE A 457 -10.75 39.61 -21.40
N GLY A 458 -9.43 39.78 -21.29
CA GLY A 458 -8.49 39.75 -22.42
C GLY A 458 -8.20 38.33 -22.93
N TYR A 459 -8.04 38.17 -24.25
CA TYR A 459 -7.77 36.90 -24.95
C TYR A 459 -6.80 37.07 -26.13
#